data_AF-A0A2A5PEZ7-F1
#
_entry.id   AF-A0A2A5PEZ7-F1
#
_cell.length_a   1.000
_cell.length_b   1.000
_cell.length_c   1.000
_cell.angle_alpha   90.00
_cell.angle_beta   90.00
_cell.angle_gamma   90.00
#
_symmetry.space_group_name_H-M   'P 1'
#
loop_
_entity.id
_entity.type
_entity.pdbx_description
1 polymer ?
#
loop_
_entity_poly.entity_id
_entity_poly.type
_entity_poly.pdbx_seq_one_letter_code
_entity_poly.pdbx_strand_id
1 'polypeptide(L)'
;MLKHSIKLTALAAATSLLLSACGGSSSGGGSTPFTPKSVQGVAVDFYVGGATVSFDDCDGVTAETDADGKFNYTTTQACNESALTVTGGTDLVTGLPFTGTLKVKKTKLQDLGSSTVLVASPLTTLEYYVSSAQELNTILANLGITNINASNLSTFDPVSSGTAQEMASIFVLQQLITQIEDSLQALPNSEGNAALSLEEATALAINAVIETLKTPNQPLFDSTGTISPTQLSAVLEAAVNTANEKLEEKGAEIQVPEQLAVQVQGNIQTLSDLVATVLTTGESANDLVNAIENNEGLLEQIQDIVKTPLINSFSLASYSLEQIKNSTAAAPLLVNRTDINNTARITFAMANTTTNVNESAEVGFKVVANRNALEETLDVYLDKLNIVFNIDGSIQSATIPAGATFKIASSLGSITNGTFEADSDISIASNGSISLYDMVQQNSTLANYYNQYFNLLRAEDKITVTTVVAPRMYVIDPELGLNSGSVTIANTSLNGFALTGHFKLN
;
A
#
# COMPACT_ATOMS: atom_id res chain seq x y z
N MET A 1 -17.75 18.95 -15.83
CA MET A 1 -18.18 19.44 -14.51
C MET A 1 -17.74 18.41 -13.48
N LEU A 2 -16.62 18.72 -12.81
CA LEU A 2 -15.97 17.84 -11.83
C LEU A 2 -16.89 17.58 -10.65
N LYS A 3 -17.28 16.33 -10.44
CA LYS A 3 -17.84 15.86 -9.17
C LYS A 3 -16.66 15.41 -8.31
N HIS A 4 -16.36 16.19 -7.28
CA HIS A 4 -15.45 15.81 -6.22
C HIS A 4 -16.09 14.68 -5.40
N SER A 5 -15.44 13.53 -5.36
CA SER A 5 -15.81 12.40 -4.49
C SER A 5 -14.80 12.38 -3.35
N ILE A 6 -15.16 13.04 -2.25
CA ILE A 6 -14.40 12.99 -0.99
C ILE A 6 -14.57 11.59 -0.40
N LYS A 7 -13.47 10.83 -0.24
CA LYS A 7 -13.46 9.57 0.49
C LYS A 7 -13.76 9.84 1.97
N LEU A 8 -14.90 9.34 2.44
CA LEU A 8 -15.23 9.26 3.86
C LEU A 8 -14.36 8.16 4.49
N THR A 9 -13.30 8.55 5.20
CA THR A 9 -12.77 7.72 6.28
C THR A 9 -13.78 7.75 7.42
N ALA A 10 -14.23 6.57 7.84
CA ALA A 10 -15.18 6.41 8.93
C ALA A 10 -14.54 6.85 10.25
N LEU A 11 -14.65 8.14 10.56
CA LEU A 11 -14.27 8.71 11.84
C LEU A 11 -15.37 8.37 12.85
N ALA A 12 -15.06 7.46 13.77
CA ALA A 12 -15.87 7.24 14.97
C ALA A 12 -15.74 8.47 15.87
N ALA A 13 -16.53 9.50 15.61
CA ALA A 13 -16.66 10.67 16.47
C ALA A 13 -17.40 10.27 17.76
N ALA A 14 -16.65 9.89 18.80
CA ALA A 14 -17.19 9.80 20.15
C ALA A 14 -17.53 11.22 20.63
N THR A 15 -18.81 11.55 20.66
CA THR A 15 -19.35 12.78 21.24
C THR A 15 -19.29 12.66 22.76
N SER A 16 -18.21 13.15 23.38
CA SER A 16 -18.16 13.34 24.82
C SER A 16 -18.90 14.63 25.19
N LEU A 17 -20.10 14.42 25.73
CA LEU A 17 -20.98 15.42 26.32
C LEU A 17 -20.27 16.27 27.37
N LEU A 18 -20.57 17.57 27.33
CA LEU A 18 -20.31 18.57 28.36
C LEU A 18 -20.75 18.07 29.75
N LEU A 19 -19.79 17.85 30.65
CA LEU A 19 -20.04 17.78 32.08
C LEU A 19 -19.67 19.12 32.72
N SER A 20 -20.66 20.00 32.79
CA SER A 20 -20.71 21.06 33.79
C SER A 20 -20.92 20.43 35.18
N ALA A 21 -19.93 20.52 36.06
CA ALA A 21 -20.10 20.26 37.48
C ALA A 21 -19.68 21.49 38.30
N CYS A 22 -20.65 22.02 39.03
CA CYS A 22 -20.57 23.11 39.97
C CYS A 22 -20.06 22.61 41.34
N GLY A 23 -19.24 23.43 42.01
CA GLY A 23 -19.30 23.61 43.46
C GLY A 23 -18.50 22.65 44.36
N GLY A 24 -17.36 23.12 44.86
CA GLY A 24 -16.65 22.47 45.98
C GLY A 24 -15.45 23.29 46.45
N SER A 25 -15.65 24.09 47.50
CA SER A 25 -14.64 24.94 48.14
C SER A 25 -13.89 24.16 49.24
N SER A 26 -12.55 24.03 49.16
CA SER A 26 -11.67 24.05 50.35
C SER A 26 -10.17 24.18 50.01
N SER A 27 -9.55 25.22 50.60
CA SER A 27 -8.20 25.31 51.18
C SER A 27 -6.98 24.64 50.51
N GLY A 28 -6.04 25.50 50.07
CA GLY A 28 -4.69 25.51 50.64
C GLY A 28 -3.66 24.55 50.03
N GLY A 29 -3.10 24.93 48.89
CA GLY A 29 -1.88 24.36 48.33
C GLY A 29 -1.54 25.07 47.04
N GLY A 30 -0.69 26.09 47.09
CA GLY A 30 -0.33 26.90 45.92
C GLY A 30 0.53 26.12 44.94
N SER A 31 -0.08 25.26 44.13
CA SER A 31 0.48 24.86 42.84
C SER A 31 0.26 26.03 41.89
N THR A 32 1.33 26.53 41.27
CA THR A 32 1.21 27.52 40.19
C THR A 32 0.22 27.01 39.13
N PRO A 33 -0.81 27.78 38.75
CA PRO A 33 -1.78 27.33 37.77
C PRO A 33 -1.08 27.03 36.43
N PHE A 34 -1.45 25.92 35.80
CA PHE A 34 -0.93 25.57 34.47
C PHE A 34 -1.25 26.70 33.50
N THR A 35 -0.21 27.21 32.83
CA THR A 35 -0.36 28.27 31.82
C THR A 35 -0.23 27.63 30.44
N PRO A 36 -1.30 27.60 29.63
CA PRO A 36 -1.24 27.12 28.25
C PRO A 36 -0.23 27.89 27.41
N LYS A 37 0.36 27.20 26.44
CA LYS A 37 1.37 27.76 25.54
C LYS A 37 1.11 27.28 24.11
N SER A 38 1.27 28.19 23.15
CA SER A 38 1.24 27.81 21.74
C SER A 38 2.57 27.19 21.34
N VAL A 39 2.50 26.03 20.71
CA VAL A 39 3.61 25.29 20.09
C VAL A 39 3.37 25.32 18.58
N GLN A 40 4.43 25.67 17.86
CA GLN A 40 4.47 25.64 16.40
C GLN A 40 5.23 24.41 15.95
N GLY A 41 4.80 23.82 14.84
CA GLY A 41 5.58 22.80 14.16
C GLY A 41 5.34 22.76 12.67
N VAL A 42 6.09 21.90 12.00
CA VAL A 42 6.06 21.71 10.55
C VAL A 42 6.32 20.24 10.20
N ALA A 43 5.62 19.74 9.18
CA ALA A 43 5.84 18.41 8.61
C ALA A 43 6.60 18.53 7.29
N VAL A 44 7.71 17.81 7.16
CA VAL A 44 8.69 18.02 6.08
C VAL A 44 9.05 16.72 5.37
N ASP A 45 8.41 16.52 4.22
CA ASP A 45 8.87 15.73 3.06
C ASP A 45 8.64 16.67 1.87
N PHE A 46 9.64 17.53 1.59
CA PHE A 46 9.53 18.86 0.96
C PHE A 46 8.59 19.89 1.63
N TYR A 47 7.44 19.46 2.13
CA TYR A 47 6.53 20.02 3.12
C TYR A 47 5.22 19.24 2.91
N VAL A 48 4.51 18.90 3.99
CA VAL A 48 3.27 18.11 3.87
C VAL A 48 2.08 18.92 4.37
N GLY A 49 1.22 19.37 3.46
CA GLY A 49 0.02 20.14 3.77
C GLY A 49 -1.23 19.27 3.97
N GLY A 50 -2.14 19.67 4.87
CA GLY A 50 -3.37 18.92 5.18
C GLY A 50 -3.15 17.56 5.86
N ALA A 51 -1.97 17.35 6.45
CA ALA A 51 -1.62 16.13 7.17
C ALA A 51 -2.21 16.14 8.58
N THR A 52 -2.57 14.97 9.09
CA THR A 52 -3.01 14.81 10.48
C THR A 52 -1.79 14.66 11.38
N VAL A 53 -1.67 15.52 12.39
CA VAL A 53 -0.66 15.46 13.43
C VAL A 53 -1.29 14.89 14.70
N SER A 54 -0.95 13.66 15.05
CA SER A 54 -1.42 12.99 16.27
C SER A 54 -0.46 13.26 17.42
N PHE A 55 -1.02 13.60 18.58
CA PHE A 55 -0.30 13.71 19.84
C PHE A 55 -0.48 12.39 20.60
N ASP A 56 0.45 11.47 20.38
CA ASP A 56 0.30 10.05 20.73
C ASP A 56 0.08 9.80 22.24
N ASP A 57 0.59 10.69 23.09
CA ASP A 57 0.47 10.61 24.55
C ASP A 57 -0.76 11.36 25.11
N CYS A 58 -1.65 11.87 24.24
CA CYS A 58 -2.64 12.89 24.60
C CYS A 58 -4.10 12.50 24.29
N ASP A 59 -4.51 11.26 24.57
CA ASP A 59 -5.91 10.78 24.48
C ASP A 59 -6.66 11.25 23.21
N GLY A 60 -6.08 10.98 22.03
CA GLY A 60 -6.72 11.24 20.74
C GLY A 60 -6.72 12.72 20.30
N VAL A 61 -5.90 13.57 20.93
CA VAL A 61 -5.67 14.94 20.47
C VAL A 61 -4.93 14.93 19.12
N THR A 62 -5.47 15.68 18.17
CA THR A 62 -4.86 15.88 16.85
C THR A 62 -4.82 17.36 16.48
N ALA A 63 -3.93 17.70 15.56
CA ALA A 63 -3.91 18.94 14.79
C ALA A 63 -3.81 18.61 13.29
N GLU A 64 -3.94 19.62 12.45
CA GLU A 64 -3.78 19.49 11.00
C GLU A 64 -2.71 20.47 10.52
N THR A 65 -1.89 20.06 9.55
CA THR A 65 -0.98 20.98 8.89
C THR A 65 -1.74 21.88 7.90
N ASP A 66 -1.37 23.14 7.83
CA ASP A 66 -1.90 24.10 6.88
C ASP A 66 -1.32 23.90 5.47
N ALA A 67 -1.65 24.81 4.56
CA ALA A 67 -1.18 24.76 3.17
C ALA A 67 0.34 24.95 3.01
N ASP A 68 1.05 25.42 4.04
CA ASP A 68 2.51 25.53 4.07
C ASP A 68 3.15 24.37 4.85
N GLY A 69 2.37 23.34 5.23
CA GLY A 69 2.84 22.21 6.03
C GLY A 69 3.04 22.50 7.51
N LYS A 70 2.56 23.63 8.02
CA LYS A 70 2.75 24.05 9.43
C LYS A 70 1.54 23.72 10.29
N PHE A 71 1.75 23.41 11.56
CA PHE A 71 0.68 23.20 12.53
C PHE A 71 0.90 24.02 13.79
N ASN A 72 -0.20 24.30 14.50
CA ASN A 72 -0.20 24.98 15.78
C ASN A 72 -0.99 24.17 16.81
N TYR A 73 -0.47 24.07 18.03
CA TYR A 73 -1.15 23.42 19.15
C TYR A 73 -1.00 24.23 20.43
N THR A 74 -2.08 24.34 21.20
CA THR A 74 -2.04 24.99 22.52
C THR A 74 -1.98 23.92 23.60
N THR A 75 -0.89 23.89 24.37
CA THR A 75 -0.69 22.90 25.43
C THR A 75 -1.80 22.95 26.47
N THR A 76 -2.14 21.78 26.99
CA THR A 76 -3.10 21.63 28.09
C THR A 76 -2.41 20.92 29.26
N GLN A 77 -3.03 20.94 30.43
CA GLN A 77 -2.48 20.24 31.58
C GLN A 77 -2.34 18.72 31.33
N ALA A 78 -3.27 18.15 30.55
CA ALA A 78 -3.27 16.74 30.19
C ALA A 78 -2.31 16.42 29.02
N CYS A 79 -1.98 17.40 28.19
CA CYS A 79 -1.12 17.23 27.02
C CYS A 79 -0.11 18.38 26.93
N ASN A 80 0.96 18.22 27.71
CA ASN A 80 2.08 19.15 27.80
C ASN A 80 3.44 18.51 27.44
N GLU A 81 3.42 17.21 27.14
CA GLU A 81 4.53 16.39 26.64
C GLU A 81 3.91 15.32 25.76
N SER A 82 4.44 15.10 24.55
CA SER A 82 3.95 14.06 23.65
C SER A 82 5.01 13.68 22.63
N ALA A 83 5.03 12.41 22.23
CA ALA A 83 5.49 12.02 20.90
C ALA A 83 4.48 12.47 19.84
N LEU A 84 4.94 12.68 18.62
CA LEU A 84 4.07 13.04 17.50
C LEU A 84 4.17 12.02 16.38
N THR A 85 3.03 11.75 15.76
CA THR A 85 2.93 10.99 14.52
C THR A 85 2.19 11.82 13.47
N VAL A 86 2.76 11.99 12.28
CA VAL A 86 2.15 12.71 11.16
C VAL A 86 1.88 11.75 10.01
N THR A 87 0.63 11.71 9.55
CA THR A 87 0.19 10.86 8.42
C THR A 87 -0.82 11.60 7.53
N GLY A 88 -0.94 11.14 6.28
CA GLY A 88 -1.84 11.73 5.30
C GLY A 88 -1.39 13.12 4.81
N GLY A 89 -2.29 13.83 4.14
CA GLY A 89 -1.97 15.13 3.53
C GLY A 89 -1.41 14.99 2.12
N THR A 90 -0.71 16.02 1.67
CA THR A 90 -0.15 16.13 0.31
C THR A 90 1.26 16.69 0.40
N ASP A 91 2.22 16.00 -0.22
CA ASP A 91 3.57 16.53 -0.42
C ASP A 91 3.49 17.70 -1.41
N LEU A 92 3.95 18.88 -1.00
CA LEU A 92 3.70 20.12 -1.73
C LEU A 92 4.48 20.24 -3.04
N VAL A 93 5.58 19.49 -3.22
CA VAL A 93 6.40 19.53 -4.43
C VAL A 93 5.89 18.54 -5.47
N THR A 94 5.64 17.30 -5.04
CA THR A 94 5.10 16.25 -5.92
C THR A 94 3.61 16.44 -6.18
N GLY A 95 2.88 17.12 -5.30
CA GLY A 95 1.42 17.26 -5.38
C GLY A 95 0.66 15.96 -5.18
N LEU A 96 1.32 14.91 -4.66
CA LEU A 96 0.74 13.59 -4.45
C LEU A 96 0.35 13.38 -2.98
N PRO A 97 -0.63 12.50 -2.70
CA PRO A 97 -0.96 12.12 -1.33
C PRO A 97 0.28 11.58 -0.59
N PHE A 98 0.53 12.10 0.61
CA PHE A 98 1.59 11.60 1.47
C PHE A 98 1.13 10.31 2.17
N THR A 99 1.70 9.16 1.79
CA THR A 99 1.36 7.84 2.35
C THR A 99 2.29 7.38 3.46
N GLY A 100 3.44 8.02 3.62
CA GLY A 100 4.41 7.68 4.66
C GLY A 100 3.99 8.12 6.07
N THR A 101 4.89 7.86 7.01
CA THR A 101 4.73 8.22 8.43
C THR A 101 5.91 9.05 8.91
N LEU A 102 5.66 10.26 9.43
CA LEU A 102 6.70 11.06 10.12
C LEU A 102 6.51 10.99 11.63
N LYS A 103 7.60 10.82 12.38
CA LYS A 103 7.57 10.77 13.85
C LYS A 103 8.49 11.79 14.49
N VAL A 104 8.10 12.23 15.68
CA VAL A 104 8.93 13.04 16.57
C VAL A 104 8.95 12.38 17.94
N LYS A 105 10.15 12.23 18.53
CA LYS A 105 10.29 11.70 19.89
C LYS A 105 9.49 12.50 20.89
N LYS A 106 9.13 11.83 21.99
CA LYS A 106 8.45 12.45 23.11
C LYS A 106 9.17 13.70 23.57
N THR A 107 8.47 14.83 23.44
CA THR A 107 9.03 16.17 23.66
C THR A 107 8.18 16.91 24.66
N LYS A 108 8.83 17.56 25.64
CA LYS A 108 8.16 18.46 26.60
C LYS A 108 7.76 19.74 25.90
N LEU A 109 6.54 19.74 25.39
CA LEU A 109 5.95 20.84 24.62
C LEU A 109 5.97 22.16 25.39
N GLN A 110 5.81 22.11 26.72
CA GLN A 110 5.87 23.31 27.57
C GLN A 110 7.27 23.94 27.68
N ASP A 111 8.33 23.16 27.47
CA ASP A 111 9.71 23.62 27.64
C ASP A 111 10.28 24.27 26.36
N LEU A 112 9.61 24.11 25.22
CA LEU A 112 10.05 24.64 23.92
C LEU A 112 10.16 26.17 23.92
N GLY A 113 11.15 26.77 23.26
CA GLY A 113 11.21 28.24 23.15
C GLY A 113 9.97 28.82 22.44
N SER A 114 9.62 30.08 22.72
CA SER A 114 8.47 30.73 22.03
C SER A 114 8.68 30.88 20.51
N SER A 115 9.94 30.80 20.06
CA SER A 115 10.35 30.83 18.65
C SER A 115 10.78 29.44 18.13
N THR A 116 10.69 28.39 18.95
CA THR A 116 11.06 27.05 18.53
C THR A 116 9.94 26.46 17.69
N VAL A 117 10.30 26.03 16.47
CA VAL A 117 9.41 25.27 15.59
C VAL A 117 9.83 23.81 15.70
N LEU A 118 8.89 22.95 16.06
CA LEU A 118 9.10 21.52 16.10
C LEU A 118 9.01 20.95 14.69
N VAL A 119 9.99 20.16 14.27
CA VAL A 119 10.03 19.58 12.93
C VAL A 119 9.71 18.09 13.00
N ALA A 120 8.72 17.65 12.22
CA ALA A 120 8.50 16.25 11.90
C ALA A 120 9.07 16.00 10.49
N SER A 121 10.10 15.17 10.38
CA SER A 121 10.79 14.88 9.12
C SER A 121 11.29 13.42 9.10
N PRO A 122 11.75 12.89 7.96
CA PRO A 122 12.33 11.56 7.88
C PRO A 122 13.49 11.37 8.88
N LEU A 123 14.24 12.44 9.17
CA LEU A 123 15.33 12.39 10.13
C LEU A 123 14.87 12.31 11.59
N THR A 124 13.77 12.96 11.96
CA THR A 124 13.19 12.80 13.30
C THR A 124 12.48 11.47 13.45
N THR A 125 11.99 10.89 12.35
CA THR A 125 11.50 9.50 12.33
C THR A 125 12.64 8.53 12.60
N LEU A 126 13.81 8.68 11.96
CA LEU A 126 15.00 7.88 12.31
C LEU A 126 15.38 8.09 13.79
N GLU A 127 15.40 9.34 14.25
CA GLU A 127 15.66 9.65 15.65
C GLU A 127 14.70 8.88 16.56
N TYR A 128 13.41 8.80 16.25
CA TYR A 128 12.40 8.10 17.04
C TYR A 128 12.79 6.66 17.38
N TYR A 129 13.35 5.93 16.42
CA TYR A 129 13.70 4.51 16.58
C TYR A 129 15.15 4.28 17.06
N VAL A 130 16.05 5.25 16.87
CA VAL A 130 17.44 5.14 17.34
C VAL A 130 17.57 5.47 18.83
N SER A 131 18.17 4.55 19.59
CA SER A 131 18.32 4.71 21.05
C SER A 131 19.60 5.46 21.47
N SER A 132 20.60 5.55 20.58
CA SER A 132 21.92 6.12 20.90
C SER A 132 22.24 7.34 20.03
N ALA A 133 22.61 8.46 20.67
CA ALA A 133 23.03 9.66 19.94
C ALA A 133 24.27 9.42 19.05
N GLN A 134 25.19 8.54 19.48
CA GLN A 134 26.38 8.19 18.69
C GLN A 134 26.02 7.38 17.45
N GLU A 135 25.08 6.45 17.59
CA GLU A 135 24.54 5.65 16.49
C GLU A 135 23.83 6.56 15.49
N LEU A 136 22.97 7.46 15.98
CA LEU A 136 22.27 8.43 15.14
C LEU A 136 23.25 9.33 14.38
N ASN A 137 24.30 9.82 15.02
CA ASN A 137 25.34 10.61 14.33
C ASN A 137 26.06 9.81 13.23
N THR A 138 26.23 8.50 13.41
CA THR A 138 26.83 7.62 12.40
C THR A 138 25.88 7.42 11.22
N ILE A 139 24.59 7.22 11.49
CA ILE A 139 23.53 7.13 10.48
C ILE A 139 23.45 8.44 9.68
N LEU A 140 23.40 9.60 10.34
CA LEU A 140 23.40 10.91 9.70
C LEU A 140 24.61 11.10 8.78
N ALA A 141 25.81 10.72 9.25
CA ALA A 141 27.02 10.79 8.42
C ALA A 141 26.96 9.88 7.19
N ASN A 142 26.44 8.65 7.33
CA ASN A 142 26.24 7.73 6.21
C ASN A 142 25.12 8.18 5.25
N LEU A 143 24.18 9.02 5.70
CA LEU A 143 23.20 9.70 4.86
C LEU A 143 23.75 10.95 4.17
N GLY A 144 25.00 11.37 4.47
CA GLY A 144 25.57 12.62 3.98
C GLY A 144 25.11 13.87 4.72
N ILE A 145 24.40 13.72 5.84
CA ILE A 145 23.91 14.83 6.66
C ILE A 145 25.01 15.24 7.64
N THR A 146 25.61 16.42 7.42
CA THR A 146 26.80 16.86 8.18
C THR A 146 26.61 18.19 8.88
N ASN A 147 25.56 18.94 8.55
CA ASN A 147 25.29 20.26 9.11
C ASN A 147 24.62 20.22 10.50
N ILE A 148 24.19 19.04 10.95
CA ILE A 148 23.49 18.81 12.21
C ILE A 148 23.99 17.55 12.92
N ASN A 149 23.50 17.33 14.14
CA ASN A 149 23.75 16.12 14.90
C ASN A 149 22.50 15.71 15.69
N ALA A 150 22.60 14.63 16.45
CA ALA A 150 21.49 14.09 17.24
C ALA A 150 20.81 15.10 18.20
N SER A 151 21.44 16.21 18.57
CA SER A 151 20.90 17.15 19.58
C SER A 151 19.93 18.20 19.02
N ASN A 152 19.88 18.41 17.70
CA ASN A 152 19.10 19.51 17.10
C ASN A 152 18.15 19.07 15.97
N LEU A 153 17.95 17.77 15.78
CA LEU A 153 17.09 17.20 14.73
C LEU A 153 15.64 17.69 14.79
N SER A 154 15.04 17.70 15.98
CA SER A 154 13.65 18.14 16.19
C SER A 154 13.38 19.62 15.89
N THR A 155 14.42 20.38 15.55
CA THR A 155 14.34 21.80 15.16
C THR A 155 15.01 22.10 13.83
N PHE A 156 15.61 21.09 13.20
CA PHE A 156 16.22 21.23 11.89
C PHE A 156 15.17 20.99 10.82
N ASP A 157 14.90 22.02 10.02
CA ASP A 157 14.00 21.96 8.88
C ASP A 157 14.85 21.75 7.61
N PRO A 158 14.79 20.56 6.98
CA PRO A 158 15.55 20.25 5.77
C PRO A 158 15.35 21.24 4.62
N VAL A 159 14.17 21.84 4.48
CA VAL A 159 13.83 22.70 3.34
C VAL A 159 14.38 24.11 3.53
N SER A 160 14.28 24.65 4.75
CA SER A 160 14.78 26.00 5.03
C SER A 160 16.24 26.06 5.44
N SER A 161 16.81 24.96 5.96
CA SER A 161 18.14 24.94 6.57
C SER A 161 19.11 23.94 5.94
N GLY A 162 18.62 23.01 5.10
CA GLY A 162 19.45 22.00 4.44
C GLY A 162 20.10 22.49 3.15
N THR A 163 21.15 21.80 2.76
CA THR A 163 21.71 21.91 1.40
C THR A 163 20.84 21.17 0.38
N ALA A 164 21.04 21.45 -0.91
CA ALA A 164 20.36 20.71 -1.98
C ALA A 164 20.60 19.20 -1.87
N GLN A 165 21.85 18.79 -1.61
CA GLN A 165 22.20 17.37 -1.48
C GLN A 165 21.55 16.72 -0.25
N GLU A 166 21.56 17.38 0.91
CA GLU A 166 20.91 16.86 2.12
C GLU A 166 19.40 16.69 1.89
N MET A 167 18.73 17.65 1.27
CA MET A 167 17.30 17.54 0.96
C MET A 167 16.99 16.41 -0.02
N ALA A 168 17.82 16.24 -1.07
CA ALA A 168 17.67 15.12 -2.00
C ALA A 168 17.83 13.77 -1.29
N SER A 169 18.85 13.61 -0.45
CA SER A 169 19.06 12.39 0.33
C SER A 169 17.91 12.10 1.29
N ILE A 170 17.37 13.14 1.95
CA ILE A 170 16.22 13.02 2.86
C ILE A 170 14.96 12.61 2.11
N PHE A 171 14.70 13.21 0.94
CA PHE A 171 13.55 12.87 0.10
C PHE A 171 13.64 11.42 -0.42
N VAL A 172 14.77 11.04 -1.03
CA VAL A 172 14.96 9.67 -1.53
C VAL A 172 14.89 8.63 -0.40
N LEU A 173 15.42 8.96 0.79
CA LEU A 173 15.28 8.13 1.98
C LEU A 173 13.81 7.96 2.38
N GLN A 174 13.02 9.04 2.39
CA GLN A 174 11.60 8.95 2.72
C GLN A 174 10.86 8.07 1.71
N GLN A 175 11.13 8.23 0.42
CA GLN A 175 10.51 7.39 -0.61
C GLN A 175 10.90 5.91 -0.48
N LEU A 176 12.14 5.60 -0.08
CA LEU A 176 12.57 4.24 0.23
C LEU A 176 11.77 3.65 1.39
N ILE A 177 11.65 4.40 2.50
CA ILE A 177 10.89 3.97 3.68
C ILE A 177 9.41 3.77 3.32
N THR A 178 8.78 4.73 2.66
CA THR A 178 7.37 4.69 2.27
C THR A 178 7.08 3.50 1.36
N GLN A 179 7.92 3.23 0.35
CA GLN A 179 7.68 2.09 -0.55
C GLN A 179 7.82 0.74 0.16
N ILE A 180 8.73 0.60 1.13
CA ILE A 180 8.81 -0.62 1.97
C ILE A 180 7.56 -0.70 2.86
N GLU A 181 7.18 0.39 3.52
CA GLU A 181 6.02 0.46 4.41
C GLU A 181 4.70 0.08 3.72
N ASP A 182 4.41 0.69 2.56
CA ASP A 182 3.22 0.41 1.76
C ASP A 182 3.18 -1.05 1.32
N SER A 183 4.32 -1.55 0.87
CA SER A 183 4.49 -2.92 0.40
C SER A 183 4.25 -3.96 1.50
N LEU A 184 4.73 -3.71 2.71
CA LEU A 184 4.53 -4.61 3.84
C LEU A 184 3.07 -4.56 4.35
N GLN A 185 2.42 -3.39 4.31
CA GLN A 185 1.00 -3.28 4.64
C GLN A 185 0.08 -3.93 3.61
N ALA A 186 0.54 -4.05 2.36
CA ALA A 186 -0.20 -4.72 1.30
C ALA A 186 -0.33 -6.24 1.52
N LEU A 187 0.48 -6.84 2.40
CA LEU A 187 0.48 -8.29 2.64
C LEU A 187 -0.79 -8.71 3.41
N PRO A 188 -1.66 -9.57 2.85
CA PRO A 188 -2.91 -9.95 3.50
C PRO A 188 -2.74 -11.16 4.43
N ASN A 189 -3.39 -11.14 5.60
CA ASN A 189 -3.58 -12.30 6.45
C ASN A 189 -4.68 -13.25 5.92
N SER A 190 -4.95 -14.35 6.62
CA SER A 190 -5.97 -15.35 6.23
C SER A 190 -7.41 -14.80 6.18
N GLU A 191 -7.66 -13.65 6.82
CA GLU A 191 -8.95 -12.95 6.81
C GLU A 191 -9.03 -11.88 5.70
N GLY A 192 -7.95 -11.67 4.94
CA GLY A 192 -7.87 -10.65 3.88
C GLY A 192 -7.59 -9.23 4.39
N ASN A 193 -7.27 -9.06 5.67
CA ASN A 193 -6.82 -7.78 6.25
C ASN A 193 -5.28 -7.68 6.15
N ALA A 194 -4.71 -6.50 6.36
CA ALA A 194 -3.25 -6.35 6.44
C ALA A 194 -2.66 -7.25 7.56
N ALA A 195 -1.64 -8.03 7.22
CA ALA A 195 -0.95 -8.92 8.14
C ALA A 195 -0.04 -8.15 9.12
N LEU A 196 0.48 -7.03 8.65
CA LEU A 196 1.25 -6.07 9.43
C LEU A 196 0.44 -4.77 9.52
N SER A 197 0.32 -4.22 10.73
CA SER A 197 -0.22 -2.88 10.92
C SER A 197 0.72 -1.81 10.35
N LEU A 198 0.20 -0.62 10.09
CA LEU A 198 0.99 0.55 9.70
C LEU A 198 2.20 0.75 10.61
N GLU A 199 2.00 0.75 11.93
CA GLU A 199 3.08 0.95 12.90
C GLU A 199 4.16 -0.15 12.83
N GLU A 200 3.77 -1.42 12.64
CA GLU A 200 4.72 -2.52 12.46
C GLU A 200 5.50 -2.36 11.16
N ALA A 201 4.83 -2.03 10.05
CA ALA A 201 5.47 -1.82 8.75
C ALA A 201 6.45 -0.63 8.76
N THR A 202 6.06 0.51 9.35
CA THR A 202 6.93 1.67 9.55
C THR A 202 8.17 1.28 10.36
N ALA A 203 7.97 0.58 11.48
CA ALA A 203 9.08 0.17 12.35
C ALA A 203 10.06 -0.77 11.62
N LEU A 204 9.55 -1.72 10.84
CA LEU A 204 10.37 -2.65 10.04
C LEU A 204 11.18 -1.91 8.98
N ALA A 205 10.55 -0.99 8.22
CA ALA A 205 11.22 -0.20 7.19
C ALA A 205 12.34 0.68 7.79
N ILE A 206 12.05 1.39 8.88
CA ILE A 206 13.02 2.26 9.56
C ILE A 206 14.17 1.45 10.18
N ASN A 207 13.87 0.36 10.87
CA ASN A 207 14.91 -0.47 11.47
C ASN A 207 15.84 -1.09 10.44
N ALA A 208 15.33 -1.46 9.25
CA ALA A 208 16.18 -1.94 8.16
C ALA A 208 17.20 -0.90 7.70
N VAL A 209 16.80 0.38 7.61
CA VAL A 209 17.71 1.50 7.34
C VAL A 209 18.73 1.64 8.47
N ILE A 210 18.28 1.66 9.73
CA ILE A 210 19.15 1.79 10.90
C ILE A 210 20.20 0.69 10.94
N GLU A 211 19.79 -0.58 10.81
CA GLU A 211 20.70 -1.73 10.87
C GLU A 211 21.78 -1.68 9.79
N THR A 212 21.44 -1.18 8.60
CA THR A 212 22.40 -1.01 7.50
C THR A 212 23.35 0.15 7.76
N LEU A 213 22.84 1.29 8.23
CA LEU A 213 23.59 2.55 8.32
C LEU A 213 24.23 2.83 9.68
N LYS A 214 23.99 2.01 10.71
CA LYS A 214 24.62 2.20 12.04
C LYS A 214 26.12 1.91 12.06
N THR A 215 26.66 1.28 11.02
CA THR A 215 28.10 0.98 10.91
C THR A 215 28.83 2.10 10.15
N PRO A 216 29.94 2.66 10.67
CA PRO A 216 30.67 3.72 9.96
C PRO A 216 31.16 3.32 8.57
N ASN A 217 31.23 4.30 7.66
CA ASN A 217 31.69 4.13 6.28
C ASN A 217 30.80 3.21 5.42
N GLN A 218 29.48 3.27 5.64
CA GLN A 218 28.47 2.61 4.82
C GLN A 218 27.55 3.69 4.20
N PRO A 219 28.08 4.57 3.34
CA PRO A 219 27.30 5.68 2.82
C PRO A 219 26.14 5.16 1.95
N LEU A 220 24.92 5.60 2.25
CA LEU A 220 23.74 5.30 1.44
C LEU A 220 23.76 6.11 0.15
N PHE A 221 24.33 7.33 0.17
CA PHE A 221 24.47 8.19 -0.99
C PHE A 221 25.95 8.49 -1.25
N ASP A 222 26.34 8.54 -2.51
CA ASP A 222 27.69 8.96 -2.89
C ASP A 222 27.86 10.49 -2.90
N SER A 223 29.06 10.96 -3.23
CA SER A 223 29.37 12.40 -3.28
C SER A 223 28.61 13.16 -4.37
N THR A 224 27.97 12.46 -5.31
CA THR A 224 27.13 13.05 -6.36
C THR A 224 25.66 13.08 -5.99
N GLY A 225 25.28 12.52 -4.83
CA GLY A 225 23.89 12.42 -4.38
C GLY A 225 23.15 11.20 -4.92
N THR A 226 23.84 10.29 -5.63
CA THR A 226 23.25 9.04 -6.12
C THR A 226 23.28 7.97 -5.05
N ILE A 227 22.19 7.20 -4.93
CA ILE A 227 22.06 6.12 -3.97
C ILE A 227 22.97 4.94 -4.31
N SER A 228 23.62 4.39 -3.29
CA SER A 228 24.49 3.21 -3.39
C SER A 228 23.65 1.95 -3.64
N PRO A 229 23.81 1.27 -4.80
CA PRO A 229 23.08 0.02 -5.07
C PRO A 229 23.33 -1.07 -4.03
N THR A 230 24.55 -1.13 -3.49
CA THR A 230 24.94 -2.11 -2.48
C THR A 230 24.22 -1.86 -1.16
N GLN A 231 24.20 -0.61 -0.67
CA GLN A 231 23.51 -0.30 0.59
C GLN A 231 22.00 -0.40 0.44
N LEU A 232 21.45 0.05 -0.69
CA LEU A 232 20.03 -0.10 -0.99
C LEU A 232 19.61 -1.58 -0.96
N SER A 233 20.36 -2.46 -1.59
CA SER A 233 20.11 -3.91 -1.54
C SER A 233 20.17 -4.45 -0.11
N ALA A 234 21.11 -3.99 0.71
CA ALA A 234 21.24 -4.42 2.11
C ALA A 234 20.05 -3.94 2.97
N VAL A 235 19.57 -2.71 2.77
CA VAL A 235 18.35 -2.20 3.44
C VAL A 235 17.15 -3.09 3.07
N LEU A 236 16.96 -3.39 1.79
CA LEU A 236 15.82 -4.17 1.33
C LEU A 236 15.88 -5.62 1.82
N GLU A 237 17.06 -6.24 1.83
CA GLU A 237 17.29 -7.58 2.38
C GLU A 237 16.98 -7.60 3.89
N ALA A 238 17.45 -6.61 4.65
CA ALA A 238 17.14 -6.49 6.07
C ALA A 238 15.62 -6.33 6.32
N ALA A 239 14.95 -5.47 5.54
CA ALA A 239 13.51 -5.26 5.66
C ALA A 239 12.71 -6.55 5.39
N VAL A 240 13.03 -7.27 4.31
CA VAL A 240 12.38 -8.54 3.95
C VAL A 240 12.60 -9.60 5.02
N ASN A 241 13.84 -9.77 5.47
CA ASN A 241 14.19 -10.80 6.47
C ASN A 241 13.47 -10.56 7.80
N THR A 242 13.54 -9.34 8.35
CA THR A 242 12.90 -9.03 9.63
C THR A 242 11.38 -9.04 9.53
N ALA A 243 10.81 -8.65 8.37
CA ALA A 243 9.37 -8.77 8.16
C ALA A 243 8.91 -10.24 8.11
N ASN A 244 9.67 -11.14 7.49
CA ASN A 244 9.38 -12.58 7.49
C ASN A 244 9.45 -13.19 8.89
N GLU A 245 10.48 -12.84 9.68
CA GLU A 245 10.57 -13.21 11.09
C GLU A 245 9.33 -12.74 11.85
N LYS A 246 8.89 -11.49 11.61
CA LYS A 246 7.71 -10.93 12.28
C LYS A 246 6.41 -11.63 11.90
N LEU A 247 6.26 -12.00 10.62
CA LEU A 247 5.13 -12.78 10.13
C LEU A 247 5.10 -14.17 10.76
N GLU A 248 6.26 -14.83 10.88
CA GLU A 248 6.40 -16.13 11.55
C GLU A 248 6.03 -16.04 13.04
N GLU A 249 6.51 -15.01 13.76
CA GLU A 249 6.13 -14.76 15.16
C GLU A 249 4.62 -14.63 15.36
N LYS A 250 3.93 -14.05 14.37
CA LYS A 250 2.47 -13.88 14.38
C LYS A 250 1.72 -15.14 13.92
N GLY A 251 2.43 -16.18 13.50
CA GLY A 251 1.85 -17.40 12.93
C GLY A 251 1.17 -17.16 11.58
N ALA A 252 1.60 -16.15 10.82
CA ALA A 252 1.07 -15.88 9.50
C ALA A 252 1.58 -16.95 8.51
N GLU A 253 0.68 -17.55 7.73
CA GLU A 253 1.01 -18.53 6.70
C GLU A 253 1.44 -17.87 5.36
N ILE A 254 1.98 -16.66 5.43
CA ILE A 254 2.48 -15.89 4.28
C ILE A 254 3.92 -15.48 4.51
N GLN A 255 4.62 -15.15 3.43
CA GLN A 255 5.97 -14.60 3.44
C GLN A 255 6.01 -13.36 2.55
N VAL A 256 6.92 -12.44 2.87
CA VAL A 256 7.24 -11.29 2.03
C VAL A 256 7.76 -11.81 0.68
N PRO A 257 7.16 -11.40 -0.44
CA PRO A 257 7.60 -11.87 -1.75
C PRO A 257 8.96 -11.29 -2.14
N GLU A 258 9.85 -12.12 -2.71
CA GLU A 258 11.20 -11.73 -3.14
C GLU A 258 11.19 -10.54 -4.14
N GLN A 259 10.15 -10.48 -4.97
CA GLN A 259 9.98 -9.47 -6.01
C GLN A 259 9.74 -8.07 -5.45
N LEU A 260 9.34 -7.97 -4.18
CA LEU A 260 9.16 -6.71 -3.49
C LEU A 260 10.46 -5.89 -3.47
N ALA A 261 11.56 -6.52 -3.06
CA ALA A 261 12.86 -5.87 -3.00
C ALA A 261 13.31 -5.40 -4.41
N VAL A 262 13.10 -6.22 -5.43
CA VAL A 262 13.51 -5.89 -6.82
C VAL A 262 12.79 -4.65 -7.34
N GLN A 263 11.48 -4.55 -7.12
CA GLN A 263 10.70 -3.39 -7.57
C GLN A 263 11.08 -2.12 -6.83
N VAL A 264 11.13 -2.17 -5.49
CA VAL A 264 11.49 -0.99 -4.69
C VAL A 264 12.91 -0.55 -5.03
N GLN A 265 13.84 -1.49 -5.23
CA GLN A 265 15.20 -1.18 -5.66
C GLN A 265 15.23 -0.40 -6.97
N GLY A 266 14.53 -0.89 -8.01
CA GLY A 266 14.50 -0.24 -9.32
C GLY A 266 13.88 1.17 -9.28
N ASN A 267 12.78 1.33 -8.55
CA ASN A 267 12.12 2.63 -8.36
C ASN A 267 13.04 3.63 -7.66
N ILE A 268 13.63 3.25 -6.53
CA ILE A 268 14.47 4.15 -5.72
C ILE A 268 15.78 4.51 -6.43
N GLN A 269 16.39 3.58 -7.18
CA GLN A 269 17.54 3.90 -8.02
C GLN A 269 17.19 4.93 -9.09
N THR A 270 16.10 4.72 -9.81
CA THR A 270 15.64 5.65 -10.86
C THR A 270 15.31 7.02 -10.28
N LEU A 271 14.62 7.06 -9.13
CA LEU A 271 14.33 8.30 -8.42
C LEU A 271 15.62 9.05 -8.03
N SER A 272 16.56 8.33 -7.43
CA SER A 272 17.83 8.91 -6.99
C SER A 272 18.62 9.49 -8.15
N ASP A 273 18.68 8.78 -9.29
CA ASP A 273 19.36 9.25 -10.49
C ASP A 273 18.70 10.51 -11.06
N LEU A 274 17.36 10.55 -11.10
CA LEU A 274 16.60 11.72 -11.57
C LEU A 274 16.86 12.95 -10.70
N VAL A 275 16.72 12.81 -9.38
CA VAL A 275 16.94 13.91 -8.43
C VAL A 275 18.40 14.39 -8.50
N ALA A 276 19.37 13.47 -8.66
CA ALA A 276 20.78 13.84 -8.81
C ALA A 276 21.06 14.71 -10.05
N THR A 277 20.27 14.60 -11.12
CA THR A 277 20.47 15.41 -12.33
C THR A 277 20.31 16.93 -12.09
N VAL A 278 19.51 17.31 -11.09
CA VAL A 278 19.22 18.70 -10.76
C VAL A 278 20.02 19.22 -9.56
N LEU A 279 20.85 18.39 -8.92
CA LEU A 279 21.72 18.85 -7.81
C LEU A 279 22.79 19.87 -8.24
N THR A 280 23.02 20.05 -9.54
CA THR A 280 23.99 21.03 -10.06
C THR A 280 23.46 22.47 -10.11
N THR A 281 22.17 22.69 -9.81
CA THR A 281 21.49 23.98 -10.04
C THR A 281 21.52 24.95 -8.85
N GLY A 282 22.02 24.56 -7.68
CA GLY A 282 22.15 25.44 -6.52
C GLY A 282 22.72 24.78 -5.26
N GLU A 283 22.96 25.57 -4.21
CA GLU A 283 23.58 25.09 -2.96
C GLU A 283 22.54 24.78 -1.87
N SER A 284 21.35 25.38 -1.92
CA SER A 284 20.31 25.26 -0.88
C SER A 284 19.20 24.26 -1.23
N ALA A 285 18.51 23.73 -0.22
CA ALA A 285 17.35 22.87 -0.41
C ALA A 285 16.22 23.53 -1.23
N ASN A 286 16.00 24.83 -1.07
CA ASN A 286 15.06 25.58 -1.91
C ASN A 286 15.48 25.62 -3.39
N ASP A 287 16.78 25.61 -3.70
CA ASP A 287 17.22 25.55 -5.09
C ASP A 287 16.87 24.20 -5.73
N LEU A 288 16.97 23.10 -4.96
CA LEU A 288 16.52 21.78 -5.40
C LEU A 288 15.01 21.77 -5.65
N VAL A 289 14.21 22.27 -4.70
CA VAL A 289 12.74 22.36 -4.83
C VAL A 289 12.38 23.12 -6.10
N ASN A 290 12.94 24.32 -6.28
CA ASN A 290 12.71 25.13 -7.47
C ASN A 290 13.15 24.42 -8.76
N ALA A 291 14.25 23.67 -8.74
CA ALA A 291 14.74 22.96 -9.93
C ALA A 291 13.81 21.80 -10.33
N ILE A 292 13.19 21.14 -9.35
CA ILE A 292 12.17 20.11 -9.60
C ILE A 292 10.89 20.74 -10.14
N GLU A 293 10.34 21.74 -9.44
CA GLU A 293 9.05 22.36 -9.80
C GLU A 293 9.08 23.07 -11.16
N ASN A 294 10.20 23.71 -11.51
CA ASN A 294 10.35 24.40 -12.80
C ASN A 294 10.67 23.47 -13.98
N ASN A 295 10.83 22.17 -13.72
CA ASN A 295 11.08 21.16 -14.74
C ASN A 295 9.92 20.17 -14.81
N GLU A 296 8.86 20.53 -15.54
CA GLU A 296 7.62 19.75 -15.66
C GLU A 296 7.88 18.28 -16.01
N GLY A 297 8.82 18.01 -16.94
CA GLY A 297 9.13 16.64 -17.35
C GLY A 297 9.90 15.83 -16.30
N LEU A 298 10.71 16.46 -15.46
CA LEU A 298 11.34 15.80 -14.31
C LEU A 298 10.30 15.53 -13.22
N LEU A 299 9.45 16.52 -12.92
CA LEU A 299 8.40 16.40 -11.93
C LEU A 299 7.42 15.28 -12.28
N GLU A 300 6.98 15.17 -13.54
CA GLU A 300 6.12 14.07 -14.00
C GLU A 300 6.78 12.70 -13.79
N GLN A 301 8.07 12.56 -14.12
CA GLN A 301 8.80 11.32 -13.89
C GLN A 301 8.94 10.99 -12.39
N ILE A 302 9.22 11.98 -11.54
CA ILE A 302 9.26 11.80 -10.09
C ILE A 302 7.88 11.35 -9.59
N GLN A 303 6.82 12.04 -10.01
CA GLN A 303 5.43 11.71 -9.66
C GLN A 303 5.06 10.28 -10.04
N ASP A 304 5.48 9.81 -11.22
CA ASP A 304 5.17 8.45 -11.67
C ASP A 304 5.95 7.37 -10.90
N ILE A 305 7.18 7.67 -10.47
CA ILE A 305 8.01 6.72 -9.70
C ILE A 305 7.57 6.62 -8.23
N VAL A 306 7.13 7.72 -7.62
CA VAL A 306 6.74 7.73 -6.20
C VAL A 306 5.32 7.22 -5.97
N LYS A 307 4.50 7.09 -7.02
CA LYS A 307 3.21 6.40 -6.91
C LYS A 307 3.43 4.90 -6.69
N THR A 308 2.87 4.38 -5.60
CA THR A 308 2.88 2.94 -5.31
C THR A 308 2.11 2.18 -6.41
N PRO A 309 2.68 1.09 -6.96
CA PRO A 309 1.96 0.23 -7.91
C PRO A 309 0.78 -0.48 -7.26
N LEU A 310 -0.33 -0.51 -7.97
CA LEU A 310 -1.58 -1.07 -7.47
C LEU A 310 -2.45 -1.58 -8.63
N ILE A 311 -3.36 -2.51 -8.35
CA ILE A 311 -4.30 -3.03 -9.34
C ILE A 311 -5.46 -2.04 -9.47
N ASN A 312 -5.59 -1.38 -10.62
CA ASN A 312 -6.49 -0.23 -10.81
C ASN A 312 -7.64 -0.47 -11.80
N SER A 313 -7.76 -1.68 -12.33
CA SER A 313 -8.84 -1.99 -13.27
C SER A 313 -9.27 -3.44 -13.18
N PHE A 314 -10.55 -3.68 -13.42
CA PHE A 314 -11.15 -5.00 -13.49
C PHE A 314 -12.18 -5.06 -14.62
N SER A 315 -12.30 -6.23 -15.24
CA SER A 315 -13.38 -6.57 -16.15
C SER A 315 -13.71 -8.05 -16.03
N LEU A 316 -14.96 -8.40 -16.29
CA LEU A 316 -15.44 -9.77 -16.32
C LEU A 316 -16.20 -9.99 -17.63
N ALA A 317 -15.94 -11.09 -18.31
CA ALA A 317 -16.61 -11.42 -19.56
C ALA A 317 -16.48 -10.38 -20.68
N SER A 318 -15.37 -9.62 -20.68
CA SER A 318 -15.13 -8.49 -21.61
C SER A 318 -16.05 -7.29 -21.40
N TYR A 319 -16.88 -7.30 -20.36
CA TYR A 319 -17.66 -6.16 -19.93
C TYR A 319 -16.87 -5.33 -18.92
N SER A 320 -17.04 -4.01 -18.97
CA SER A 320 -16.40 -3.11 -18.01
C SER A 320 -16.89 -3.37 -16.58
N LEU A 321 -16.09 -2.95 -15.59
CA LEU A 321 -16.47 -3.02 -14.19
C LEU A 321 -17.85 -2.41 -13.91
N GLU A 322 -18.15 -1.25 -14.51
CA GLU A 322 -19.43 -0.57 -14.35
C GLU A 322 -20.59 -1.39 -14.90
N GLN A 323 -20.44 -1.98 -16.10
CA GLN A 323 -21.47 -2.84 -16.69
C GLN A 323 -21.75 -4.06 -15.83
N ILE A 324 -20.70 -4.68 -15.27
CA ILE A 324 -20.83 -5.84 -14.39
C ILE A 324 -21.52 -5.47 -13.07
N LYS A 325 -21.10 -4.37 -12.42
CA LYS A 325 -21.74 -3.88 -11.19
C LYS A 325 -23.23 -3.55 -11.37
N ASN A 326 -23.61 -3.10 -12.56
CA ASN A 326 -25.00 -2.79 -12.89
C ASN A 326 -25.81 -4.02 -13.35
N SER A 327 -25.15 -5.15 -13.62
CA SER A 327 -25.83 -6.38 -14.00
C SER A 327 -26.57 -6.98 -12.80
N THR A 328 -27.77 -7.51 -13.03
CA THR A 328 -28.58 -8.18 -11.98
C THR A 328 -29.32 -9.37 -12.57
N ALA A 329 -29.87 -10.25 -11.72
CA ALA A 329 -30.72 -11.36 -12.17
C ALA A 329 -31.98 -10.90 -12.94
N ALA A 330 -32.41 -9.64 -12.74
CA ALA A 330 -33.53 -9.00 -13.43
C ALA A 330 -33.12 -8.27 -14.71
N ALA A 331 -31.88 -7.76 -14.78
CA ALA A 331 -31.29 -7.10 -15.94
C ALA A 331 -29.93 -7.75 -16.27
N PRO A 332 -29.91 -8.98 -16.80
CA PRO A 332 -28.68 -9.68 -17.13
C PRO A 332 -28.05 -9.13 -18.41
N LEU A 333 -26.73 -9.20 -18.50
CA LEU A 333 -25.97 -8.93 -19.72
C LEU A 333 -26.13 -10.09 -20.70
N LEU A 334 -26.25 -9.79 -22.00
CA LEU A 334 -26.44 -10.83 -23.01
C LEU A 334 -25.10 -11.45 -23.42
N VAL A 335 -25.06 -12.77 -23.56
CA VAL A 335 -23.86 -13.48 -24.04
C VAL A 335 -24.27 -14.51 -25.07
N ASN A 336 -23.58 -14.57 -26.20
CA ASN A 336 -23.85 -15.60 -27.20
C ASN A 336 -23.28 -16.93 -26.73
N ARG A 337 -23.88 -18.03 -27.18
CA ARG A 337 -23.35 -19.38 -26.92
C ARG A 337 -21.89 -19.55 -27.34
N THR A 338 -21.43 -18.88 -28.39
CA THR A 338 -20.02 -18.93 -28.84
C THR A 338 -19.06 -18.25 -27.88
N ASP A 339 -19.54 -17.30 -27.08
CA ASP A 339 -18.72 -16.44 -26.21
C ASP A 339 -18.79 -16.86 -24.75
N ILE A 340 -19.47 -17.97 -24.47
CA ILE A 340 -19.69 -18.52 -23.13
C ILE A 340 -18.40 -18.79 -22.36
N ASN A 341 -17.33 -19.21 -23.04
CA ASN A 341 -16.03 -19.46 -22.43
C ASN A 341 -15.41 -18.17 -21.90
N ASN A 342 -15.85 -17.01 -22.41
CA ASN A 342 -15.46 -15.72 -21.90
C ASN A 342 -16.26 -15.32 -20.66
N THR A 343 -17.40 -15.94 -20.34
CA THR A 343 -18.24 -15.50 -19.19
C THR A 343 -17.54 -15.59 -17.84
N ALA A 344 -16.62 -16.54 -17.72
CA ALA A 344 -15.74 -16.70 -16.57
C ALA A 344 -14.29 -16.33 -16.92
N ARG A 345 -14.11 -15.17 -17.58
CA ARG A 345 -12.82 -14.57 -17.89
C ARG A 345 -12.69 -13.23 -17.20
N ILE A 346 -11.66 -13.10 -16.38
CA ILE A 346 -11.31 -11.88 -15.67
C ILE A 346 -10.06 -11.25 -16.31
N THR A 347 -10.06 -9.93 -16.41
CA THR A 347 -8.86 -9.14 -16.71
C THR A 347 -8.75 -8.06 -15.67
N PHE A 348 -7.54 -7.83 -15.19
CA PHE A 348 -7.16 -6.69 -14.38
C PHE A 348 -5.80 -6.18 -14.84
N ALA A 349 -5.53 -4.91 -14.55
CA ALA A 349 -4.29 -4.25 -14.92
C ALA A 349 -3.70 -3.51 -13.72
N MET A 350 -2.39 -3.38 -13.76
CA MET A 350 -1.62 -2.56 -12.83
C MET A 350 -1.60 -1.09 -13.27
N ALA A 351 -1.54 -0.19 -12.31
CA ALA A 351 -1.13 1.19 -12.52
C ALA A 351 0.27 1.42 -11.96
N ASN A 352 0.88 2.53 -12.39
CA ASN A 352 2.12 3.08 -11.84
C ASN A 352 3.33 2.13 -11.95
N THR A 353 3.30 1.20 -12.89
CA THR A 353 4.42 0.29 -13.15
C THR A 353 5.46 0.97 -14.04
N THR A 354 6.70 1.03 -13.57
CA THR A 354 7.85 1.58 -14.31
C THR A 354 8.68 0.50 -15.01
N THR A 355 8.47 -0.75 -14.60
CA THR A 355 9.12 -1.96 -15.12
C THR A 355 8.07 -3.07 -15.25
N ASN A 356 8.43 -4.21 -15.86
CA ASN A 356 7.57 -5.39 -15.77
C ASN A 356 7.54 -5.85 -14.31
N VAL A 357 6.34 -6.07 -13.78
CA VAL A 357 6.15 -6.48 -12.39
C VAL A 357 5.49 -7.85 -12.30
N ASN A 358 5.78 -8.57 -11.24
CA ASN A 358 5.22 -9.89 -10.99
C ASN A 358 4.14 -9.78 -9.91
N GLU A 359 3.12 -10.61 -9.98
CA GLU A 359 2.08 -10.78 -8.96
C GLU A 359 1.89 -12.28 -8.68
N SER A 360 1.50 -12.61 -7.46
CA SER A 360 1.03 -13.94 -7.10
C SER A 360 -0.39 -13.81 -6.55
N ALA A 361 -1.37 -14.49 -7.14
CA ALA A 361 -2.76 -14.38 -6.70
C ALA A 361 -3.38 -15.75 -6.43
N GLU A 362 -4.35 -15.78 -5.51
CA GLU A 362 -5.35 -16.85 -5.50
C GLU A 362 -6.56 -16.43 -6.33
N VAL A 363 -7.15 -17.38 -7.06
CA VAL A 363 -8.27 -17.10 -7.96
C VAL A 363 -9.36 -18.15 -7.79
N GLY A 364 -10.59 -17.68 -7.61
CA GLY A 364 -11.78 -18.52 -7.52
C GLY A 364 -12.82 -18.11 -8.54
N PHE A 365 -13.51 -19.09 -9.11
CA PHE A 365 -14.68 -18.91 -9.96
C PHE A 365 -15.84 -19.71 -9.38
N LYS A 366 -16.98 -19.05 -9.23
CA LYS A 366 -18.26 -19.69 -8.93
C LYS A 366 -19.21 -19.43 -10.08
N VAL A 367 -19.60 -20.48 -10.79
CA VAL A 367 -20.50 -20.39 -11.94
C VAL A 367 -21.79 -21.10 -11.59
N VAL A 368 -22.91 -20.38 -11.70
CA VAL A 368 -24.25 -20.90 -11.43
C VAL A 368 -25.12 -20.70 -12.67
N ALA A 369 -25.56 -21.79 -13.29
CA ALA A 369 -26.52 -21.77 -14.38
C ALA A 369 -27.92 -22.13 -13.88
N ASN A 370 -28.90 -21.36 -14.31
CA ASN A 370 -30.30 -21.52 -13.94
C ASN A 370 -31.17 -21.69 -15.18
N ARG A 371 -31.99 -22.75 -15.15
CA ARG A 371 -33.10 -22.97 -16.09
C ARG A 371 -34.37 -23.24 -15.31
N ASN A 372 -35.24 -22.24 -15.23
CA ASN A 372 -36.43 -22.30 -14.38
C ASN A 372 -36.04 -22.63 -12.93
N ALA A 373 -36.47 -23.78 -12.40
CA ALA A 373 -36.14 -24.25 -11.05
C ALA A 373 -34.89 -25.14 -10.99
N LEU A 374 -34.28 -25.49 -12.13
CA LEU A 374 -33.03 -26.25 -12.18
C LEU A 374 -31.86 -25.28 -11.99
N GLU A 375 -31.03 -25.55 -10.99
CA GLU A 375 -29.78 -24.84 -10.72
C GLU A 375 -28.63 -25.84 -10.83
N GLU A 376 -27.60 -25.48 -11.60
CA GLU A 376 -26.37 -26.25 -11.72
C GLU A 376 -25.15 -25.36 -11.44
N THR A 377 -24.18 -25.87 -10.71
CA THR A 377 -22.97 -25.14 -10.32
C THR A 377 -21.69 -25.75 -10.88
N LEU A 378 -20.71 -24.90 -11.14
CA LEU A 378 -19.33 -25.28 -11.39
C LEU A 378 -18.42 -24.26 -10.72
N ASP A 379 -17.80 -24.70 -9.63
CA ASP A 379 -16.95 -23.88 -8.78
C ASP A 379 -15.53 -24.38 -8.89
N VAL A 380 -14.59 -23.46 -9.08
CA VAL A 380 -13.14 -23.75 -9.17
C VAL A 380 -12.39 -22.79 -8.26
N TYR A 381 -11.37 -23.32 -7.59
CA TYR A 381 -10.45 -22.58 -6.75
C TYR A 381 -9.01 -22.97 -7.14
N LEU A 382 -8.15 -21.97 -7.28
CA LEU A 382 -6.72 -22.09 -7.46
C LEU A 382 -6.01 -21.32 -6.34
N ASP A 383 -5.19 -22.02 -5.58
CA ASP A 383 -4.43 -21.47 -4.45
C ASP A 383 -3.23 -20.61 -4.86
N LYS A 384 -2.74 -20.74 -6.10
CA LYS A 384 -1.58 -20.00 -6.57
C LYS A 384 -1.56 -19.79 -8.09
N LEU A 385 -1.43 -18.54 -8.48
CA LEU A 385 -1.25 -18.10 -9.86
C LEU A 385 -0.15 -17.04 -9.93
N ASN A 386 0.90 -17.28 -10.70
CA ASN A 386 1.93 -16.29 -10.97
C ASN A 386 1.52 -15.47 -12.20
N ILE A 387 1.57 -14.15 -12.10
CA ILE A 387 1.19 -13.22 -13.15
C ILE A 387 2.39 -12.29 -13.41
N VAL A 388 2.68 -12.00 -14.67
CA VAL A 388 3.64 -10.96 -15.06
C VAL A 388 2.86 -9.88 -15.78
N PHE A 389 3.05 -8.63 -15.37
CA PHE A 389 2.51 -7.46 -16.02
C PHE A 389 3.57 -6.75 -16.85
N ASN A 390 3.14 -6.17 -17.97
CA ASN A 390 3.95 -5.24 -18.75
C ASN A 390 4.06 -3.89 -18.04
N ILE A 391 4.97 -3.03 -18.51
CA ILE A 391 5.09 -1.62 -18.09
C ILE A 391 3.77 -0.84 -18.25
N ASP A 392 2.95 -1.18 -19.26
CA ASP A 392 1.63 -0.56 -19.46
C ASP A 392 0.52 -1.10 -18.52
N GLY A 393 0.91 -1.97 -17.59
CA GLY A 393 0.04 -2.60 -16.61
C GLY A 393 -0.77 -3.78 -17.11
N SER A 394 -0.73 -4.11 -18.40
CA SER A 394 -1.47 -5.26 -18.95
C SER A 394 -0.83 -6.60 -18.56
N ILE A 395 -1.63 -7.66 -18.44
CA ILE A 395 -1.10 -9.02 -18.18
C ILE A 395 -0.28 -9.48 -19.39
N GLN A 396 1.03 -9.63 -19.18
CA GLN A 396 1.97 -10.21 -20.13
C GLN A 396 1.83 -11.73 -20.18
N SER A 397 1.80 -12.37 -19.01
CA SER A 397 1.65 -13.82 -18.88
C SER A 397 1.03 -14.19 -17.55
N ALA A 398 0.40 -15.36 -17.49
CA ALA A 398 -0.06 -15.98 -16.26
C ALA A 398 0.29 -17.47 -16.28
N THR A 399 0.82 -17.98 -15.18
CA THR A 399 1.33 -19.34 -15.05
C THR A 399 0.89 -19.91 -13.71
N ILE A 400 0.23 -21.06 -13.75
CA ILE A 400 0.03 -21.90 -12.57
C ILE A 400 1.37 -22.60 -12.33
N PRO A 401 2.04 -22.38 -11.18
CA PRO A 401 3.29 -23.07 -10.89
C PRO A 401 3.05 -24.55 -10.52
N ALA A 402 4.07 -25.38 -10.73
CA ALA A 402 4.11 -26.74 -10.19
C ALA A 402 3.87 -26.73 -8.66
N GLY A 403 3.09 -27.70 -8.17
CA GLY A 403 2.68 -27.80 -6.77
C GLY A 403 1.46 -26.95 -6.39
N ALA A 404 0.91 -26.14 -7.30
CA ALA A 404 -0.33 -25.40 -7.04
C ALA A 404 -1.54 -26.35 -6.93
N THR A 405 -2.42 -26.08 -5.98
CA THR A 405 -3.64 -26.82 -5.70
C THR A 405 -4.85 -26.23 -6.42
N PHE A 406 -5.57 -27.09 -7.13
CA PHE A 406 -6.87 -26.81 -7.72
C PHE A 406 -7.96 -27.57 -7.00
N LYS A 407 -9.06 -26.90 -6.68
CA LYS A 407 -10.27 -27.56 -6.17
C LYS A 407 -11.41 -27.29 -7.12
N ILE A 408 -12.21 -28.33 -7.37
CA ILE A 408 -13.40 -28.25 -8.20
C ILE A 408 -14.58 -28.84 -7.45
N ALA A 409 -15.72 -28.16 -7.55
CA ALA A 409 -17.00 -28.67 -7.08
C ALA A 409 -18.09 -28.39 -8.11
N SER A 410 -19.02 -29.32 -8.24
CA SER A 410 -20.20 -29.16 -9.08
C SER A 410 -21.40 -29.86 -8.46
N SER A 411 -22.60 -29.36 -8.76
CA SER A 411 -23.86 -30.07 -8.51
C SER A 411 -24.12 -31.19 -9.52
N LEU A 412 -23.39 -31.23 -10.64
CA LEU A 412 -23.56 -32.26 -11.66
C LEU A 412 -23.01 -33.59 -11.17
N GLY A 413 -23.89 -34.58 -11.02
CA GLY A 413 -23.53 -35.91 -10.51
C GLY A 413 -22.51 -36.69 -11.35
N SER A 414 -22.19 -36.23 -12.56
CA SER A 414 -21.14 -36.79 -13.42
C SER A 414 -19.75 -36.16 -13.21
N ILE A 415 -19.65 -35.09 -12.41
CA ILE A 415 -18.40 -34.43 -12.04
C ILE A 415 -18.01 -34.89 -10.64
N THR A 416 -16.77 -35.37 -10.49
CA THR A 416 -16.23 -35.73 -9.17
C THR A 416 -15.65 -34.49 -8.52
N ASN A 417 -16.23 -34.08 -7.38
CA ASN A 417 -15.66 -33.03 -6.56
C ASN A 417 -14.30 -33.50 -6.02
N GLY A 418 -13.27 -32.65 -6.13
CA GLY A 418 -11.92 -33.10 -5.86
C GLY A 418 -10.89 -32.00 -5.71
N THR A 419 -9.70 -32.42 -5.33
CA THR A 419 -8.50 -31.61 -5.23
C THR A 419 -7.43 -32.22 -6.14
N PHE A 420 -6.76 -31.37 -6.90
CA PHE A 420 -5.74 -31.72 -7.87
C PHE A 420 -4.52 -30.85 -7.63
N GLU A 421 -3.33 -31.36 -7.93
CA GLU A 421 -2.08 -30.61 -7.85
C GLU A 421 -1.49 -30.51 -9.27
N ALA A 422 -0.87 -29.37 -9.60
CA ALA A 422 -0.15 -29.23 -10.86
C ALA A 422 1.20 -29.94 -10.79
N ASP A 423 1.39 -30.99 -11.59
CA ASP A 423 2.67 -31.74 -11.64
C ASP A 423 3.81 -30.92 -12.29
N SER A 424 3.48 -29.88 -13.04
CA SER A 424 4.42 -28.98 -13.72
C SER A 424 3.83 -27.59 -13.89
N ASP A 425 4.65 -26.60 -14.24
CA ASP A 425 4.15 -25.27 -14.60
C ASP A 425 3.18 -25.34 -15.79
N ILE A 426 2.06 -24.62 -15.69
CA ILE A 426 1.02 -24.53 -16.71
C ILE A 426 0.82 -23.06 -17.10
N SER A 427 1.22 -22.70 -18.31
CA SER A 427 0.95 -21.36 -18.86
C SER A 427 -0.52 -21.22 -19.25
N ILE A 428 -1.15 -20.14 -18.78
CA ILE A 428 -2.50 -19.75 -19.18
C ILE A 428 -2.39 -18.99 -20.51
N ALA A 429 -2.74 -19.66 -21.60
CA ALA A 429 -2.64 -19.14 -22.96
C ALA A 429 -3.76 -18.14 -23.26
N SER A 430 -3.73 -16.94 -22.65
CA SER A 430 -4.59 -15.84 -23.08
C SER A 430 -3.87 -14.51 -22.98
N ASN A 431 -3.84 -13.78 -24.12
CA ASN A 431 -3.27 -12.43 -24.19
C ASN A 431 -4.09 -11.50 -23.29
N GLY A 432 -3.55 -11.14 -22.12
CA GLY A 432 -4.15 -10.11 -21.26
C GLY A 432 -5.29 -10.57 -20.34
N SER A 433 -5.51 -11.86 -20.10
CA SER A 433 -6.62 -12.32 -19.23
C SER A 433 -6.34 -13.61 -18.47
N ILE A 434 -7.24 -13.94 -17.54
CA ILE A 434 -7.28 -15.22 -16.82
C ILE A 434 -8.70 -15.76 -16.95
N SER A 435 -8.88 -16.97 -17.48
CA SER A 435 -10.20 -17.57 -17.65
C SER A 435 -10.30 -18.94 -17.03
N LEU A 436 -11.48 -19.26 -16.49
CA LEU A 436 -11.80 -20.60 -16.02
C LEU A 436 -11.57 -21.64 -17.12
N TYR A 437 -11.94 -21.32 -18.36
CA TYR A 437 -11.74 -22.19 -19.51
C TYR A 437 -10.25 -22.53 -19.68
N ASP A 438 -9.38 -21.52 -19.75
CA ASP A 438 -7.95 -21.75 -19.95
C ASP A 438 -7.32 -22.50 -18.77
N MET A 439 -7.77 -22.23 -17.54
CA MET A 439 -7.31 -22.94 -16.34
C MET A 439 -7.63 -24.44 -16.37
N VAL A 440 -8.81 -24.82 -16.85
CA VAL A 440 -9.24 -26.24 -16.82
C VAL A 440 -8.86 -27.01 -18.07
N GLN A 441 -8.67 -26.36 -19.23
CA GLN A 441 -8.35 -27.07 -20.47
C GLN A 441 -6.97 -27.75 -20.46
N GLN A 442 -6.06 -27.30 -19.59
CA GLN A 442 -4.71 -27.85 -19.50
C GLN A 442 -4.65 -29.19 -18.74
N ASN A 443 -5.76 -29.62 -18.13
CA ASN A 443 -5.92 -30.93 -17.51
C ASN A 443 -7.09 -31.67 -18.16
N SER A 444 -6.85 -32.85 -18.73
CA SER A 444 -7.88 -33.59 -19.49
C SER A 444 -9.13 -33.95 -18.68
N THR A 445 -8.99 -34.16 -17.37
CA THR A 445 -10.11 -34.45 -16.46
C THR A 445 -10.94 -33.19 -16.20
N LEU A 446 -10.28 -32.07 -15.87
CA LEU A 446 -10.97 -30.79 -15.63
C LEU A 446 -11.60 -30.25 -16.91
N ALA A 447 -10.92 -30.38 -18.06
CA ALA A 447 -11.45 -30.06 -19.38
C ALA A 447 -12.75 -30.82 -19.67
N ASN A 448 -12.79 -32.13 -19.36
CA ASN A 448 -13.98 -32.95 -19.52
C ASN A 448 -15.12 -32.48 -18.60
N TYR A 449 -14.83 -32.16 -17.34
CA TYR A 449 -15.84 -31.62 -16.41
C TYR A 449 -16.43 -30.29 -16.90
N TYR A 450 -15.58 -29.37 -17.34
CA TYR A 450 -16.02 -28.11 -17.95
C TYR A 450 -16.91 -28.34 -19.17
N ASN A 451 -16.50 -29.23 -20.08
CA ASN A 451 -17.26 -29.53 -21.29
C ASN A 451 -18.63 -30.16 -20.98
N GLN A 452 -18.73 -31.01 -19.95
CA GLN A 452 -20.00 -31.56 -19.49
C GLN A 452 -20.94 -30.47 -18.99
N TYR A 453 -20.45 -29.57 -18.13
CA TYR A 453 -21.22 -28.44 -17.64
C TYR A 453 -21.67 -27.52 -18.79
N PHE A 454 -20.73 -27.13 -19.66
CA PHE A 454 -21.01 -26.27 -20.81
C PHE A 454 -22.08 -26.85 -21.75
N ASN A 455 -22.00 -28.15 -22.05
CA ASN A 455 -22.94 -28.81 -22.97
C ASN A 455 -24.38 -28.85 -22.43
N LEU A 456 -24.59 -28.67 -21.13
CA LEU A 456 -25.93 -28.64 -20.53
C LEU A 456 -26.63 -27.29 -20.70
N LEU A 457 -25.89 -26.21 -20.94
CA LEU A 457 -26.43 -24.86 -21.12
C LEU A 457 -27.27 -24.78 -22.40
N ARG A 458 -28.32 -23.97 -22.38
CA ARG A 458 -29.26 -23.71 -23.49
C ARG A 458 -29.56 -22.22 -23.60
N ALA A 459 -30.04 -21.81 -24.78
CA ALA A 459 -30.55 -20.45 -24.97
C ALA A 459 -31.58 -20.11 -23.88
N GLU A 460 -31.58 -18.86 -23.45
CA GLU A 460 -32.38 -18.31 -22.35
C GLU A 460 -31.95 -18.71 -20.92
N ASP A 461 -30.99 -19.61 -20.76
CA ASP A 461 -30.45 -19.92 -19.43
C ASP A 461 -29.80 -18.66 -18.82
N LYS A 462 -30.00 -18.47 -17.52
CA LYS A 462 -29.38 -17.39 -16.76
C LYS A 462 -28.11 -17.91 -16.10
N ILE A 463 -27.01 -17.19 -16.23
CA ILE A 463 -25.71 -17.59 -15.71
C ILE A 463 -25.23 -16.50 -14.77
N THR A 464 -24.91 -16.85 -13.54
CA THR A 464 -24.23 -15.95 -12.60
C THR A 464 -22.80 -16.43 -12.45
N VAL A 465 -21.85 -15.53 -12.70
CA VAL A 465 -20.43 -15.80 -12.48
C VAL A 465 -19.96 -14.88 -11.37
N THR A 466 -19.40 -15.44 -10.32
CA THR A 466 -18.66 -14.69 -9.31
C THR A 466 -17.19 -15.09 -9.41
N THR A 467 -16.33 -14.12 -9.68
CA THR A 467 -14.88 -14.31 -9.61
C THR A 467 -14.36 -13.66 -8.34
N VAL A 468 -13.50 -14.36 -7.61
CA VAL A 468 -12.80 -13.84 -6.43
C VAL A 468 -11.31 -13.85 -6.72
N VAL A 469 -10.64 -12.72 -6.53
CA VAL A 469 -9.19 -12.59 -6.67
C VAL A 469 -8.61 -12.11 -5.34
N ALA A 470 -7.57 -12.79 -4.88
CA ALA A 470 -6.78 -12.36 -3.73
C ALA A 470 -5.32 -12.17 -4.18
N PRO A 471 -4.94 -10.95 -4.57
CA PRO A 471 -3.55 -10.60 -4.84
C PRO A 471 -2.68 -10.79 -3.59
N ARG A 472 -1.38 -11.02 -3.77
CA ARG A 472 -0.42 -11.20 -2.68
C ARG A 472 0.73 -10.19 -2.72
N MET A 473 0.89 -9.45 -3.81
CA MET A 473 1.94 -8.44 -3.97
C MET A 473 1.40 -7.02 -4.03
N TYR A 474 0.26 -6.79 -4.69
CA TYR A 474 -0.29 -5.45 -4.86
C TYR A 474 -1.71 -5.30 -4.32
N VAL A 475 -1.97 -4.17 -3.67
CA VAL A 475 -3.33 -3.80 -3.26
C VAL A 475 -4.19 -3.49 -4.48
N ILE A 476 -5.50 -3.71 -4.31
CA ILE A 476 -6.50 -3.25 -5.27
C ILE A 476 -6.90 -1.83 -4.91
N ASP A 477 -7.01 -0.97 -5.92
CA ASP A 477 -7.50 0.39 -5.74
C ASP A 477 -8.87 0.39 -5.03
N PRO A 478 -9.01 0.98 -3.83
CA PRO A 478 -10.30 1.06 -3.16
C PRO A 478 -11.35 1.85 -3.97
N GLU A 479 -10.93 2.71 -4.92
CA GLU A 479 -11.86 3.43 -5.82
C GLU A 479 -12.59 2.51 -6.79
N LEU A 480 -12.03 1.32 -7.04
CA LEU A 480 -12.74 0.29 -7.79
C LEU A 480 -13.98 -0.19 -7.05
N GLY A 481 -14.11 0.06 -5.74
CA GLY A 481 -15.30 -0.25 -4.95
C GLY A 481 -15.75 -1.70 -5.13
N LEU A 482 -14.79 -2.63 -5.17
CA LEU A 482 -15.07 -4.06 -5.20
C LEU A 482 -15.51 -4.51 -3.81
N ASN A 483 -16.49 -5.42 -3.78
CA ASN A 483 -16.92 -6.01 -2.53
C ASN A 483 -15.97 -7.13 -2.14
N SER A 484 -15.81 -7.38 -0.83
CA SER A 484 -15.25 -8.65 -0.39
C SER A 484 -16.23 -9.78 -0.70
N GLY A 485 -15.70 -10.96 -0.99
CA GLY A 485 -16.48 -12.17 -1.16
C GLY A 485 -15.63 -13.41 -1.05
N SER A 486 -16.26 -14.57 -1.19
CA SER A 486 -15.57 -15.84 -1.02
C SER A 486 -16.03 -16.93 -1.96
N VAL A 487 -15.12 -17.86 -2.24
CA VAL A 487 -15.40 -19.14 -2.88
C VAL A 487 -15.00 -20.24 -1.91
N THR A 488 -15.97 -21.07 -1.50
CA THR A 488 -15.74 -22.15 -0.55
C THR A 488 -15.92 -23.51 -1.22
N ILE A 489 -14.87 -24.32 -1.22
CA ILE A 489 -14.88 -25.70 -1.74
C ILE A 489 -14.27 -26.63 -0.68
N ALA A 490 -15.02 -27.67 -0.29
CA ALA A 490 -14.56 -28.72 0.63
C ALA A 490 -13.89 -28.18 1.93
N ASN A 491 -14.55 -27.23 2.59
CA ASN A 491 -14.08 -26.53 3.82
C ASN A 491 -12.88 -25.60 3.65
N THR A 492 -12.39 -25.39 2.42
CA THR A 492 -11.41 -24.33 2.12
C THR A 492 -12.14 -23.15 1.54
N SER A 493 -11.88 -21.96 2.08
CA SER A 493 -12.46 -20.72 1.58
C SER A 493 -11.36 -19.80 1.08
N LEU A 494 -11.48 -19.39 -0.18
CA LEU A 494 -10.79 -18.21 -0.68
C LEU A 494 -11.59 -16.99 -0.27
N ASN A 495 -10.97 -16.05 0.43
CA ASN A 495 -11.53 -14.72 0.67
C ASN A 495 -10.74 -13.70 -0.15
N GLY A 496 -11.43 -12.77 -0.79
CA GLY A 496 -10.77 -11.74 -1.59
C GLY A 496 -11.78 -10.75 -2.18
N PHE A 497 -11.34 -10.04 -3.20
CA PHE A 497 -12.20 -9.11 -3.91
C PHE A 497 -13.04 -9.84 -4.94
N ALA A 498 -14.36 -9.67 -4.82
CA ALA A 498 -15.34 -10.37 -5.61
C ALA A 498 -15.96 -9.47 -6.68
N LEU A 499 -16.13 -10.04 -7.87
CA LEU A 499 -16.85 -9.44 -8.97
C LEU A 499 -17.91 -10.43 -9.46
N THR A 500 -19.18 -10.05 -9.36
CA THR A 500 -20.32 -10.88 -9.76
C THR A 500 -21.00 -10.30 -10.99
N GLY A 501 -21.02 -11.05 -12.07
CA GLY A 501 -21.77 -10.75 -13.29
C GLY A 501 -22.99 -11.64 -13.45
N HIS A 502 -24.11 -11.05 -13.86
CA HIS A 502 -25.32 -11.78 -14.24
C HIS A 502 -25.50 -11.72 -15.76
N PHE A 503 -25.57 -12.91 -16.37
CA PHE A 503 -25.63 -13.10 -17.80
C PHE A 503 -26.86 -13.89 -18.21
N LYS A 504 -27.28 -13.73 -19.46
CA LYS A 504 -28.32 -14.52 -20.12
C LYS A 504 -27.81 -15.02 -21.45
N LEU A 505 -27.94 -16.32 -21.70
CA LEU A 505 -27.52 -16.92 -22.96
C LEU A 505 -28.52 -16.56 -24.06
N ASN A 506 -28.03 -15.95 -25.14
CA ASN A 506 -28.81 -15.71 -26.36
C ASN A 506 -28.97 -16.95 -27.22
#